data_AF-A0A0C9M0Q6-F1
#
_entry.id   AF-A0A0C9M0Q6-F1
#
_cell.length_a   1.000
_cell.length_b   1.000
_cell.length_c   1.000
_cell.angle_alpha   90.00
_cell.angle_beta   90.00
_cell.angle_gamma   90.00
#
_symmetry.space_group_name_H-M   'P 1'
#
loop_
_entity.id
_entity.type
_entity.pdbx_description
1 polymer ?
#
loop_
_entity_poly.entity_id
_entity_poly.type
_entity_poly.pdbx_seq_one_letter_code
_entity_poly.pdbx_strand_id
1 'polypeptide(L)' 'MEWIKVLAIVAMVYGVWAAYRSLGAPVLHDGNRYFRQPDGSFRRWYGGRKFTAAELGETEQA' A
#
# COMPACT_ATOMS: atom_id res chain seq x y z
N MET A 1 -1.90 35.20 9.63
CA MET A 1 -2.33 34.06 10.48
C MET A 1 -3.06 32.99 9.67
N GLU A 2 -3.98 33.31 8.76
CA GLU A 2 -4.70 32.30 7.98
C GLU A 2 -3.82 31.48 7.01
N TRP A 3 -2.80 32.09 6.40
CA TRP A 3 -1.90 31.38 5.48
C TRP A 3 -1.13 30.22 6.12
N ILE A 4 -0.81 30.33 7.42
CA ILE A 4 -0.18 29.22 8.16
C ILE A 4 -1.14 28.04 8.31
N LYS A 5 -2.45 28.29 8.47
CA LYS A 5 -3.46 27.23 8.54
C LYS A 5 -3.59 26.51 7.19
N VAL A 6 -3.56 27.27 6.08
CA VAL A 6 -3.59 26.69 4.73
C VAL A 6 -2.37 25.79 4.50
N LEU A 7 -1.17 26.26 4.86
CA LEU A 7 0.06 25.47 4.75
C LEU A 7 0.01 24.20 5.62
N ALA A 8 -0.53 24.29 6.83
CA ALA A 8 -0.69 23.14 7.72
C ALA A 8 -1.64 22.08 7.11
N ILE A 9 -2.75 22.51 6.50
CA ILE A 9 -3.69 21.59 5.83
C ILE A 9 -3.01 20.90 4.64
N VAL A 10 -2.28 21.67 3.81
CA VAL A 10 -1.57 21.10 2.65
C VAL A 10 -0.52 20.08 3.09
N ALA A 11 0.28 20.40 4.12
CA ALA A 11 1.27 19.48 4.67
C ALA A 11 0.63 18.20 5.23
N MET A 12 -0.52 18.33 5.90
CA MET A 12 -1.26 17.18 6.43
C MET A 12 -1.78 16.27 5.31
N VAL A 13 -2.41 16.84 4.28
CA VAL A 13 -2.91 16.08 3.12
C VAL A 13 -1.76 15.37 2.40
N TYR A 14 -0.64 16.07 2.19
CA TYR A 14 0.54 15.48 1.57
C TYR A 14 1.13 14.35 2.41
N GLY A 15 1.23 14.52 3.73
CA GLY A 15 1.70 13.48 4.65
C GLY A 15 0.84 12.23 4.62
N VAL A 16 -0.50 12.39 4.62
CA VAL A 16 -1.45 11.27 4.50
C VAL A 16 -1.29 10.56 3.16
N TRP A 17 -1.19 11.31 2.06
CA TRP A 17 -0.99 10.72 0.72
C TRP A 17 0.33 9.97 0.61
N ALA A 18 1.43 10.55 1.11
CA ALA A 18 2.74 9.92 1.11
C ALA A 18 2.77 8.64 1.97
N ALA A 19 2.13 8.66 3.14
CA ALA A 19 1.98 7.47 3.99
C ALA A 19 1.12 6.39 3.30
N TYR A 20 0.04 6.78 2.62
CA TYR A 20 -0.79 5.84 1.88
C TYR A 20 -0.03 5.20 0.71
N ARG A 21 0.83 5.98 0.05
CA ARG A 21 1.67 5.48 -1.05
C ARG A 21 2.82 4.60 -0.56
N SER A 22 3.40 4.88 0.61
CA SER A 22 4.50 4.10 1.17
C SER A 22 4.06 2.74 1.75
N LEU A 23 2.79 2.61 2.16
CA LEU A 23 2.24 1.33 2.64
C LEU A 23 2.18 0.24 1.55
N GLY A 24 2.37 0.60 0.28
CA GLY A 24 2.22 -0.30 -0.86
C GLY A 24 0.73 -0.62 -1.07
N ALA A 25 0.27 -0.58 -2.32
CA ALA A 25 -1.10 -0.97 -2.60
C ALA A 25 -1.26 -2.47 -2.23
N PRO A 26 -2.20 -2.84 -1.35
CA PRO A 26 -2.49 -4.24 -1.12
C PRO A 26 -3.07 -4.82 -2.41
N VAL A 27 -2.48 -5.91 -2.88
CA VAL A 27 -2.96 -6.64 -4.05
C VAL A 27 -4.28 -7.28 -3.66
N LEU A 28 -5.33 -6.95 -4.40
CA LEU A 28 -6.64 -7.56 -4.24
C LEU A 28 -6.72 -8.75 -5.19
N HIS A 29 -6.67 -9.95 -4.64
CA HIS A 29 -6.84 -11.18 -5.39
C HIS A 29 -7.95 -12.00 -4.76
N ASP A 30 -8.92 -12.44 -5.55
CA ASP A 30 -10.05 -13.27 -5.10
C ASP A 30 -10.77 -12.71 -3.85
N GLY A 31 -11.07 -11.40 -3.87
CA GLY A 31 -11.72 -10.70 -2.75
C GLY A 31 -10.88 -10.52 -1.48
N ASN A 32 -9.62 -10.94 -1.50
CA ASN A 32 -8.72 -10.92 -0.35
C ASN A 32 -7.55 -9.95 -0.57
N ARG A 33 -7.11 -9.28 0.52
CA ARG A 33 -6.00 -8.32 0.49
C ARG A 33 -4.69 -9.01 0.83
N TYR A 34 -3.71 -8.86 -0.07
CA TYR A 34 -2.36 -9.39 0.07
C TYR A 34 -1.36 -8.24 0.13
N PHE A 35 -0.45 -8.32 1.09
CA PHE A 35 0.57 -7.31 1.33
C PHE A 35 1.92 -7.84 0.85
N ARG A 36 2.67 -6.99 0.14
CA ARG A 36 4.02 -7.31 -0.31
C ARG A 36 4.97 -7.30 0.88
N GLN A 37 5.69 -8.39 1.07
CA GLN A 37 6.74 -8.52 2.07
C GLN A 37 8.11 -8.16 1.46
N PRO A 38 9.10 -7.80 2.29
CA PRO A 38 10.44 -7.42 1.83
C PRO A 38 11.20 -8.53 1.09
N ASP A 39 10.78 -9.80 1.24
CA ASP A 39 11.32 -10.94 0.47
C ASP A 39 10.71 -11.09 -0.93
N GLY A 40 9.82 -10.18 -1.35
CA GLY A 40 9.11 -10.23 -2.62
C GLY A 40 7.92 -11.18 -2.63
N SER A 41 7.65 -11.89 -1.53
CA SER A 41 6.45 -12.68 -1.37
C SER A 41 5.26 -11.83 -0.92
N PHE A 42 4.06 -12.34 -1.12
CA PHE A 42 2.82 -11.73 -0.69
C PHE A 42 2.19 -12.54 0.44
N ARG A 43 1.58 -11.84 1.41
CA ARG A 43 0.91 -12.50 2.54
C ARG A 43 -0.34 -11.76 2.96
N ARG A 44 -1.33 -12.52 3.42
CA ARG A 44 -2.55 -11.98 4.01
C ARG A 44 -2.29 -11.37 5.38
N TRP A 45 -3.02 -10.32 5.72
CA TRP A 45 -2.93 -9.62 7.01
C TRP A 45 -3.12 -10.54 8.23
N TYR A 46 -4.07 -11.47 8.14
CA TYR A 46 -4.43 -12.40 9.22
C TYR A 46 -3.58 -13.68 9.23
N GLY A 47 -2.42 -13.67 8.56
CA GLY A 47 -1.54 -14.84 8.48
C GLY A 47 -2.02 -15.88 7.46
N GLY A 48 -1.20 -16.91 7.27
CA GLY A 48 -1.39 -17.94 6.24
C GLY A 48 -0.16 -18.18 5.37
N ARG A 49 -0.35 -18.95 4.30
CA ARG A 49 0.67 -19.31 3.31
C ARG A 49 1.22 -18.05 2.61
N LYS A 50 2.51 -18.08 2.26
CA LYS A 50 3.12 -17.06 1.39
C LYS A 50 2.69 -17.33 -0.06
N PHE A 51 2.32 -16.29 -0.77
CA PHE A 51 1.94 -16.32 -2.17
C PHE A 51 3.01 -15.61 -3.00
N THR A 52 3.27 -16.11 -4.19
CA THR A 52 4.18 -15.48 -5.16
C THR A 52 3.41 -14.51 -6.05
N ALA A 53 4.10 -13.54 -6.66
CA ALA A 53 3.49 -12.58 -7.59
C ALA A 53 2.71 -13.27 -8.72
N ALA A 54 3.27 -14.37 -9.24
CA ALA A 54 2.68 -15.20 -10.28
C ALA A 54 1.34 -15.86 -9.86
N GLU A 55 1.20 -16.26 -8.59
CA GLU A 55 -0.04 -16.85 -8.07
C GLU A 55 -1.15 -15.81 -7.87
N LEU A 56 -0.79 -14.55 -7.65
CA LEU A 56 -1.75 -13.45 -7.48
C LEU A 56 -2.14 -12.76 -8.79
N GLY A 57 -1.64 -13.25 -9.93
CA GLY A 57 -1.94 -12.68 -11.24
C GLY A 57 -1.39 -11.26 -11.42
N GLU A 58 -0.51 -10.80 -10.53
CA GLU A 58 0.26 -9.59 -10.80
C GLU A 58 1.34 -9.95 -11.82
N THR A 59 1.03 -9.74 -13.10
CA THR A 59 2.07 -9.28 -14.03
C THR A 59 2.64 -8.01 -13.43
N GLU A 60 3.84 -8.15 -12.89
CA GLU A 60 4.79 -7.09 -12.54
C GLU A 60 4.52 -5.89 -13.45
N GLN A 61 3.87 -4.85 -12.92
CA GLN A 61 3.71 -3.61 -13.67
C GLN A 61 5.11 -3.05 -13.87
N ALA A 62 5.56 -3.15 -15.13
CA ALA A 62 6.79 -2.59 -15.68
C ALA A 62 6.93 -1.08 -15.40
#